data_AF-A0A3N6Z6Z1-F1
#
_entry.id   AF-A0A3N6Z6Z1-F1
#
_cell.length_a   1.000
_cell.length_b   1.000
_cell.length_c   1.000
_cell.angle_alpha   90.00
_cell.angle_beta   90.00
_cell.angle_gamma   90.00
#
_symmetry.space_group_name_H-M   'P 1'
#
loop_
_entity.id
_entity.type
_entity.pdbx_description
1 polymer ?
#
loop_
_entity_poly.entity_id
_entity_poly.type
_entity_poly.pdbx_seq_one_letter_code
_entity_poly.pdbx_strand_id
1 'polypeptide(L)' 'MSEETTPAKPVLRVVRGDLTEEELAALVAVVAARNAAAAHAAAKRPAPVRSEWGHPARQHRAPLRVGPGQWRRSAW' A
#
# COMPACT_ATOMS: atom_id res chain seq x y z
N MET A 1 -13.49 7.79 29.49
CA MET A 1 -13.83 6.76 28.48
C MET A 1 -12.56 6.00 28.20
N SER A 2 -12.37 4.84 28.87
CA SER A 2 -11.17 4.03 28.70
C SER A 2 -11.33 3.18 27.44
N GLU A 3 -10.44 3.33 26.47
CA GLU A 3 -10.39 2.46 25.29
C GLU A 3 -9.80 1.10 25.70
N GLU A 4 -10.64 0.06 25.75
CA GLU A 4 -10.19 -1.33 25.76
C GLU A 4 -9.59 -1.66 24.39
N THR A 5 -8.26 -1.69 24.28
CA THR A 5 -7.58 -2.32 23.14
C THR A 5 -7.76 -3.83 23.27
N THR A 6 -8.69 -4.40 22.50
CA THR A 6 -8.82 -5.85 22.36
C THR A 6 -7.55 -6.38 21.69
N PRO A 7 -6.85 -7.38 22.26
CA PRO A 7 -5.62 -7.88 21.66
C PRO A 7 -5.92 -8.53 20.31
N ALA A 8 -5.26 -8.04 19.25
CA ALA A 8 -5.39 -8.57 17.91
C ALA A 8 -4.95 -10.05 17.86
N LYS A 9 -5.71 -10.87 17.13
CA LYS A 9 -5.43 -12.30 16.99
C LYS A 9 -4.03 -12.51 16.37
N PRO A 10 -3.17 -13.37 16.92
CA PRO A 10 -1.81 -13.55 16.44
C PRO A 10 -1.79 -14.15 15.02
N VAL A 11 -0.87 -13.66 14.19
CA VAL A 11 -0.71 -14.08 12.78
C VAL A 11 -0.19 -15.52 12.67
N LEU A 12 0.59 -15.97 13.65
CA LEU A 12 1.13 -17.32 13.76
C LEU A 12 0.99 -17.81 15.21
N ARG A 13 0.75 -19.12 15.38
CA ARG A 13 0.70 -19.79 16.68
C ARG A 13 1.68 -20.94 16.69
N VAL A 14 2.62 -20.91 17.62
CA VAL A 14 3.54 -22.03 17.86
C VAL A 14 2.78 -23.11 18.62
N VAL A 15 2.72 -24.31 18.05
CA VAL A 15 2.04 -25.46 18.67
C VAL A 15 3.03 -26.34 19.44
N ARG A 16 4.28 -26.42 18.97
CA ARG A 16 5.36 -27.24 19.53
C ARG A 16 6.69 -26.47 19.40
N GLY A 17 7.56 -26.57 20.41
CA GLY A 17 8.78 -25.75 20.54
C GLY A 17 10.10 -26.53 20.62
N ASP A 18 10.10 -27.80 20.26
CA ASP A 18 11.23 -28.75 20.34
C ASP A 18 11.82 -29.08 18.94
N LEU A 19 11.99 -28.06 18.10
CA LEU A 19 12.53 -28.21 16.75
C LEU A 19 14.04 -28.49 16.80
N THR A 20 14.54 -29.33 15.90
CA THR A 20 15.99 -29.42 15.68
C THR A 20 16.52 -28.14 15.00
N GLU A 21 17.85 -27.95 14.99
CA GLU A 21 18.47 -26.78 14.35
C GLU A 21 18.13 -26.71 12.86
N GLU A 22 18.09 -27.85 12.18
CA GLU A 22 17.74 -27.98 10.77
C GLU A 22 16.27 -27.62 10.52
N GLU A 23 15.36 -28.08 11.38
CA GLU A 23 13.93 -27.79 11.26
C GLU A 23 13.65 -26.31 11.53
N LEU A 24 14.33 -25.71 12.51
CA LEU A 24 14.25 -24.28 12.78
C LEU A 24 14.75 -23.48 11.57
N ALA A 25 15.88 -23.86 10.99
CA ALA A 25 16.42 -23.23 9.78
C ALA A 25 15.44 -23.34 8.60
N ALA A 26 14.83 -24.51 8.39
CA ALA A 26 13.83 -24.73 7.36
C ALA A 26 12.59 -23.83 7.56
N LEU A 27 12.10 -23.71 8.80
CA LEU A 27 10.97 -22.84 9.12
C LEU A 27 11.26 -21.37 8.80
N VAL A 28 12.43 -20.87 9.24
CA VAL A 28 12.86 -19.50 8.98
C VAL A 28 12.99 -19.24 7.47
N ALA A 29 13.59 -20.19 6.73
CA ALA A 29 13.75 -20.09 5.28
C ALA A 29 12.40 -19.96 4.57
N VAL A 30 11.40 -20.77 4.94
CA VAL A 30 10.05 -20.72 4.34
C VAL A 30 9.35 -19.40 4.66
N VAL A 31 9.42 -18.92 5.91
CA VAL A 31 8.80 -17.65 6.31
C VAL A 31 9.45 -16.47 5.57
N ALA A 32 10.78 -16.46 5.49
CA ALA A 32 11.52 -15.44 4.74
C ALA A 32 11.16 -15.46 3.25
N ALA A 33 11.11 -16.64 2.63
CA ALA A 33 10.71 -16.79 1.22
C ALA A 33 9.28 -16.29 0.96
N ARG A 34 8.33 -16.60 1.85
CA ARG A 34 6.96 -16.09 1.76
C ARG A 34 6.89 -14.57 1.86
N ASN A 35 7.64 -13.98 2.79
CA ASN A 35 7.70 -12.53 2.96
C ASN A 35 8.33 -11.84 1.74
N ALA A 36 9.42 -12.40 1.19
CA ALA A 36 10.04 -11.89 -0.03
C ALA A 36 9.10 -11.96 -1.24
N ALA A 37 8.35 -13.06 -1.39
CA ALA A 37 7.35 -13.19 -2.45
C ALA A 37 6.21 -12.16 -2.30
N ALA A 38 5.74 -11.91 -1.07
CA ALA A 38 4.74 -10.89 -0.80
C ALA A 38 5.25 -9.47 -1.11
N ALA A 39 6.50 -9.16 -0.73
CA ALA A 39 7.14 -7.90 -1.04
C ALA A 39 7.30 -7.68 -2.56
N HIS A 40 7.71 -8.73 -3.28
CA HIS A 40 7.82 -8.70 -4.75
C HIS A 40 6.46 -8.46 -5.42
N ALA A 41 5.41 -9.14 -4.95
CA ALA A 41 4.05 -8.93 -5.42
C ALA A 41 3.55 -7.50 -5.13
N ALA A 42 3.91 -6.94 -3.97
CA ALA A 42 3.57 -5.57 -3.63
C ALA A 42 4.30 -4.54 -4.50
N ALA A 43 5.58 -4.77 -4.80
CA ALA A 43 6.37 -3.89 -5.67
C ALA A 43 5.86 -3.87 -7.12
N LYS A 44 5.30 -4.98 -7.61
CA LYS A 44 4.67 -5.06 -8.94
C LYS A 44 3.30 -4.42 -9.03
N ARG A 45 2.67 -4.08 -7.90
CA ARG A 45 1.35 -3.48 -7.90
C ARG A 45 1.47 -2.05 -8.42
N PRO A 46 0.66 -1.64 -9.43
CA PRO A 46 0.63 -0.24 -9.82
C PRO A 46 0.27 0.59 -8.60
N ALA A 47 0.90 1.77 -8.49
CA ALA A 47 0.57 2.73 -7.45
C ALA A 47 -0.96 2.98 -7.50
N PRO A 48 -1.64 3.04 -6.34
CA PRO A 48 -3.06 3.34 -6.33
C PRO A 48 -3.27 4.68 -7.04
N VAL A 49 -4.21 4.71 -8.01
CA VAL A 49 -4.58 5.94 -8.69
C VAL A 49 -5.09 6.90 -7.62
N ARG A 50 -4.40 8.03 -7.47
CA ARG A 50 -4.82 9.06 -6.51
C ARG A 50 -6.17 9.61 -6.99
N SER A 51 -7.10 9.77 -6.05
CA SER A 51 -8.36 10.43 -6.36
C SER A 51 -8.10 11.86 -6.85
N GLU A 52 -8.71 12.21 -7.97
CA GLU A 52 -8.74 13.58 -8.50
C GLU A 52 -9.65 14.50 -7.66
N TRP A 53 -10.54 13.91 -6.86
CA TRP A 53 -11.43 14.66 -5.97
C TRP A 53 -10.64 15.29 -4.83
N GLY A 54 -10.74 16.62 -4.67
CA GLY A 54 -9.99 17.37 -3.68
C GLY A 54 -8.51 17.59 -4.01
N HIS A 55 -8.04 17.23 -5.21
CA HIS A 55 -6.65 17.43 -5.62
C HIS A 55 -6.25 18.91 -5.47
N PRO A 56 -5.18 19.28 -4.74
CA PRO A 56 -4.83 20.67 -4.45
C PRO A 56 -4.71 21.55 -5.70
N ALA A 57 -4.21 21.00 -6.81
CA ALA A 57 -4.14 21.72 -8.09
C ALA A 57 -5.51 22.16 -8.63
N ARG A 58 -6.61 21.48 -8.27
CA ARG A 58 -7.99 21.86 -8.63
C ARG A 58 -8.60 22.87 -7.65
N GLN A 59 -7.97 23.12 -6.50
CA GLN A 59 -8.41 24.15 -5.55
C GLN A 59 -7.96 25.56 -5.98
N HIS A 60 -7.01 25.66 -6.91
CA HIS A 60 -6.56 26.92 -7.48
C HIS A 60 -7.08 27.09 -8.91
N ARG A 61 -7.48 28.32 -9.25
CA ARG A 61 -7.90 28.66 -10.61
C ARG A 61 -6.70 28.54 -11.56
N ALA A 62 -6.86 27.79 -12.65
CA ALA A 62 -5.86 27.76 -13.71
C ALA A 62 -5.86 29.11 -14.48
N PRO A 63 -4.68 29.61 -14.92
CA PRO A 63 -4.61 30.80 -15.75
C PRO A 63 -5.38 30.64 -17.05
N LEU A 64 -6.08 31.69 -17.47
CA LEU A 64 -6.68 31.74 -18.81
C LEU A 64 -5.56 31.86 -19.85
N ARG A 65 -5.53 30.94 -20.82
CA ARG A 65 -4.62 31.05 -21.97
C ARG A 65 -5.22 32.02 -22.99
N VAL A 66 -4.52 33.11 -23.28
CA VAL A 66 -4.90 34.06 -24.34
C VAL A 66 -4.35 33.58 -25.68
N GLY A 67 -5.13 33.76 -26.75
CA GLY A 67 -4.70 33.45 -28.11
C GLY A 67 -5.85 33.03 -29.04
N PRO A 68 -5.65 33.07 -30.37
CA PRO A 68 -6.66 32.66 -31.33
C PRO A 68 -7.19 31.26 -31.04
N GLY A 69 -8.51 31.12 -30.89
CA GLY A 69 -9.18 29.84 -30.65
C GLY A 69 -9.08 29.27 -29.23
N GLN A 70 -8.35 29.90 -28.30
CA GLN A 70 -8.15 29.35 -26.94
C GLN A 70 -9.42 29.37 -26.07
N TRP A 71 -10.30 30.36 -26.26
CA TRP A 71 -11.60 30.40 -25.58
C TRP A 71 -12.53 29.23 -25.98
N ARG A 72 -12.48 28.80 -27.25
CA ARG A 72 -13.25 27.63 -27.69
C ARG A 72 -12.69 26.31 -27.15
N ARG A 73 -11.40 26.29 -26.80
CA ARG A 73 -10.67 25.13 -26.26
C ARG A 73 -10.58 25.12 -24.73
N SER A 74 -11.22 26.06 -24.04
CA SER A 74 -11.18 26.14 -22.57
C SER A 74 -12.25 25.32 -21.85
N ALA A 75 -13.17 24.69 -22.59
CA ALA A 75 -14.10 23.71 -22.03
C ALA A 75 -13.36 22.39 -21.80
N TRP A 76 -13.60 21.76 -20.65
CA TRP A 76 -13.00 20.49 -20.23
C TRP A 76 -13.96 19.35 -20.55
#